data_AF-A0A7V6U8E0-F1
#
_entry.id   AF-A0A7V6U8E0-F1
#
_cell.length_a   1.000
_cell.length_b   1.000
_cell.length_c   1.000
_cell.angle_alpha   90.00
_cell.angle_beta   90.00
_cell.angle_gamma   90.00
#
_symmetry.space_group_name_H-M   'P 1'
#
loop_
_entity.id
_entity.type
_entity.pdbx_description
1 polymer ?
#
loop_
_entity_poly.entity_id
_entity_poly.type
_entity_poly.pdbx_seq_one_letter_code
_entity_poly.pdbx_strand_id
1 'polypeptide(L)'
;MGLINKLKRFLGLVDEDEFEAIDESLGTSSKVFPITSRKKKEGEPVTVFIYGLNNFSEVQRVVNEVKLSKIVLVNFESASKEEAVKALDFVSGAIYALEGRLEKIGDYVFLAVPKGIDVEDSTLTQDTYPHNTSRI
;
A
#
# COMPACT_ATOMS: atom_id res chain seq x y z
N MET A 1 46.35 -8.28 2.38
CA MET A 1 45.28 -8.42 3.39
C MET A 1 44.18 -7.42 3.09
N GLY A 2 42.89 -7.79 3.14
CA GLY A 2 41.89 -6.76 3.49
C GLY A 2 40.47 -6.82 2.92
N LEU A 3 40.17 -7.50 1.82
CA LEU A 3 38.78 -7.51 1.30
C LEU A 3 38.06 -8.85 1.49
N ILE A 4 38.74 -9.97 1.24
CA ILE A 4 38.16 -11.32 1.39
C ILE A 4 37.86 -11.63 2.88
N ASN A 5 38.63 -11.06 3.81
CA ASN A 5 38.43 -11.25 5.25
C ASN A 5 37.23 -10.45 5.81
N LYS A 6 36.75 -9.44 5.07
CA LYS A 6 35.57 -8.63 5.43
C LYS A 6 34.29 -9.23 4.85
N LEU A 7 34.39 -9.82 3.66
CA LEU A 7 33.29 -10.54 3.02
C LEU A 7 32.97 -11.86 3.74
N LYS A 8 33.98 -12.62 4.20
CA LYS A 8 33.78 -13.86 4.98
C LYS A 8 33.01 -13.65 6.30
N ARG A 9 33.19 -12.50 6.96
CA ARG A 9 32.44 -12.11 8.17
C ARG A 9 30.98 -11.73 7.89
N PHE A 10 30.70 -11.25 6.68
CA PHE A 10 29.35 -10.85 6.27
C PHE A 10 28.52 -12.03 5.73
N LEU A 11 29.19 -13.12 5.33
CA LEU A 11 28.56 -14.29 4.72
C LEU A 11 28.50 -15.52 5.65
N GLY A 12 28.85 -15.41 6.94
CA GLY A 12 28.72 -16.51 7.89
C GLY A 12 29.51 -17.78 7.53
N LEU A 13 30.50 -17.68 6.63
CA LEU A 13 31.37 -18.78 6.22
C LEU A 13 32.74 -18.61 6.90
N VAL A 14 32.79 -18.97 8.18
CA VAL A 14 34.03 -19.33 8.88
C VAL A 14 33.83 -20.72 9.42
N ASP A 15 34.79 -21.58 9.09
CA ASP A 15 34.87 -23.01 9.39
C ASP A 15 34.78 -23.33 10.89
N GLU A 16 34.37 -24.58 11.11
CA GLU A 16 34.02 -25.29 12.33
C GLU A 16 34.97 -25.07 13.52
N ASP A 17 34.45 -24.50 14.59
CA ASP A 17 34.54 -25.05 15.94
C ASP A 17 33.40 -24.40 16.76
N GLU A 18 32.57 -25.26 17.38
CA GLU A 18 31.42 -24.96 18.25
C GLU A 18 30.06 -24.77 17.55
N PHE A 19 29.33 -25.89 17.43
CA PHE A 19 27.91 -25.96 17.10
C PHE A 19 27.10 -26.05 18.41
N GLU A 20 26.36 -25.00 18.77
CA GLU A 20 25.16 -25.18 19.61
C GLU A 20 23.93 -25.10 18.70
N ALA A 21 23.17 -26.19 18.67
CA ALA A 21 22.00 -26.35 17.83
C ALA A 21 20.88 -25.39 18.27
N ILE A 22 20.44 -24.52 17.36
CA ILE A 22 19.16 -23.81 17.50
C ILE A 22 18.30 -24.21 16.30
N ASP A 23 17.40 -25.16 16.54
CA ASP A 23 16.31 -25.50 15.64
C ASP A 23 15.14 -24.56 15.93
N GLU A 24 14.88 -23.58 15.06
CA GLU A 24 13.52 -23.32 14.58
C GLU A 24 13.52 -22.41 13.34
N SER A 25 12.93 -22.96 12.28
CA SER A 25 12.73 -22.38 10.95
C SER A 25 12.12 -20.96 10.96
N LEU A 26 12.95 -19.95 10.67
CA LEU A 26 12.51 -18.65 10.16
C LEU A 26 13.03 -18.47 8.73
N GLY A 27 12.26 -18.97 7.77
CA GLY A 27 12.44 -18.69 6.35
C GLY A 27 12.21 -17.21 6.03
N THR A 28 13.19 -16.36 6.34
CA THR A 28 13.22 -14.97 5.88
C THR A 28 13.68 -14.97 4.43
N SER A 29 12.72 -15.09 3.50
CA SER A 29 12.95 -14.79 2.08
C SER A 29 13.20 -13.29 1.93
N SER A 30 14.46 -12.88 2.07
CA SER A 30 14.91 -11.52 1.76
C SER A 30 14.89 -11.32 0.24
N LYS A 31 13.69 -11.06 -0.29
CA LYS A 31 13.51 -10.65 -1.69
C LYS A 31 13.92 -9.18 -1.81
N VAL A 32 15.20 -8.97 -2.12
CA VAL A 32 15.74 -7.63 -2.40
C VAL A 32 15.14 -7.17 -3.73
N PHE A 33 14.21 -6.21 -3.69
CA PHE A 33 13.77 -5.50 -4.89
C PHE A 33 14.75 -4.36 -5.17
N PRO A 34 15.27 -4.22 -6.41
CA PRO A 34 16.14 -3.11 -6.74
C PRO A 34 15.39 -1.79 -6.59
N ILE A 35 15.87 -0.91 -5.72
CA ILE A 35 15.39 0.48 -5.60
C ILE A 35 16.00 1.26 -6.77
N THR A 36 15.46 1.05 -7.97
CA THR A 36 15.64 2.03 -9.04
C THR A 36 14.67 3.16 -8.74
N SER A 37 15.18 4.31 -8.30
CA SER A 37 14.42 5.56 -8.35
C SER A 37 14.07 5.82 -9.82
N ARG A 38 12.91 5.34 -10.27
CA ARG A 38 12.38 5.69 -11.59
C ARG A 38 11.95 7.14 -11.51
N LYS A 39 12.82 8.05 -11.94
CA LYS A 39 12.35 9.35 -12.44
C LYS A 39 11.36 9.03 -13.56
N LYS A 40 10.07 9.27 -13.31
CA LYS A 40 9.00 9.12 -14.29
C LYS A 40 9.39 9.92 -15.53
N LYS A 41 9.59 9.23 -16.65
CA LYS A 41 9.85 9.90 -17.93
C LYS A 41 8.56 10.63 -18.32
N GLU A 42 8.69 11.90 -18.69
CA GLU A 42 7.58 12.67 -19.25
C GLU A 42 6.99 11.90 -20.44
N GLY A 43 5.68 11.65 -20.41
CA GLY A 43 4.94 10.93 -21.48
C GLY A 43 4.61 9.46 -21.21
N GLU A 44 5.01 8.86 -20.08
CA GLU A 44 4.52 7.52 -19.73
C GLU A 44 3.04 7.56 -19.30
N PRO A 45 2.19 6.66 -19.83
CA PRO A 45 0.78 6.62 -19.47
C PRO A 45 0.62 6.33 -17.98
N VAL A 46 -0.31 7.03 -17.34
CA VAL A 46 -0.69 6.76 -15.95
C VAL A 46 -1.57 5.51 -15.93
N THR A 47 -1.10 4.45 -15.27
CA THR A 47 -1.88 3.22 -15.07
C THR A 47 -2.64 3.27 -13.75
N VAL A 48 -3.95 3.03 -13.82
CA VAL A 48 -4.81 2.84 -12.64
C VAL A 48 -5.09 1.35 -12.47
N PHE A 49 -4.90 0.84 -11.26
CA PHE A 49 -5.18 -0.57 -10.93
C PHE A 49 -6.56 -0.70 -10.29
N ILE A 50 -7.37 -1.65 -10.73
CA ILE A 50 -8.73 -1.85 -10.23
C ILE A 50 -8.77 -3.14 -9.40
N TYR A 51 -9.30 -3.05 -8.18
CA TYR A 51 -9.51 -4.19 -7.30
C TYR A 51 -10.96 -4.21 -6.81
N GLY A 52 -11.66 -5.33 -7.05
CA GLY A 52 -12.88 -5.66 -6.33
C GLY A 52 -12.52 -6.39 -5.04
N LEU A 53 -13.00 -5.89 -3.91
CA LEU A 53 -12.80 -6.49 -2.60
C LEU A 53 -14.05 -7.27 -2.21
N ASN A 54 -13.89 -8.58 -2.08
CA ASN A 54 -14.97 -9.47 -1.63
C ASN A 54 -14.84 -9.77 -0.13
N ASN A 55 -13.63 -9.68 0.39
CA ASN A 55 -13.28 -10.02 1.77
C ASN A 55 -12.20 -9.08 2.30
N PHE A 56 -12.11 -8.97 3.62
CA PHE A 56 -11.17 -8.06 4.27
C PHE A 56 -9.68 -8.43 4.03
N SER A 57 -9.36 -9.69 3.77
CA SER A 57 -7.97 -10.15 3.58
C SER A 57 -7.30 -9.52 2.36
N GLU A 58 -8.07 -9.14 1.34
CA GLU A 58 -7.57 -8.50 0.12
C GLU A 58 -7.13 -7.04 0.31
N VAL A 59 -7.54 -6.41 1.42
CA VAL A 59 -7.27 -5.00 1.72
C VAL A 59 -5.76 -4.73 1.84
N GLN A 60 -5.00 -5.66 2.42
CA GLN A 60 -3.55 -5.52 2.54
C GLN A 60 -2.87 -5.40 1.18
N ARG A 61 -3.40 -6.08 0.15
CA ARG A 61 -2.87 -6.02 -1.21
C ARG A 61 -3.02 -4.61 -1.78
N VAL A 62 -4.19 -3.99 -1.61
CA VAL A 62 -4.45 -2.60 -2.05
C VAL A 62 -3.44 -1.63 -1.44
N VAL A 63 -3.24 -1.69 -0.12
CA VAL A 63 -2.29 -0.82 0.59
C VAL A 63 -0.86 -1.00 0.07
N ASN A 64 -0.46 -2.25 -0.18
CA ASN A 64 0.86 -2.55 -0.72
C ASN A 64 1.08 -1.97 -2.13
N GLU A 65 0.06 -1.99 -2.99
CA GLU A 65 0.15 -1.38 -4.32
C GLU A 65 0.30 0.14 -4.24
N VAL A 66 -0.44 0.80 -3.34
CA VAL A 66 -0.31 2.26 -3.14
C VAL A 66 1.07 2.61 -2.58
N LYS A 67 1.61 1.79 -1.67
CA LYS A 67 3.00 1.93 -1.18
C LYS A 67 4.04 1.86 -2.29
N LEU A 68 3.75 1.17 -3.39
CA LEU A 68 4.58 1.12 -4.61
C LEU A 68 4.33 2.31 -5.56
N SER A 69 3.68 3.37 -5.07
CA SER A 69 3.34 4.58 -5.83
C SER A 69 2.42 4.31 -7.04
N LYS A 70 1.50 3.35 -6.90
CA LYS A 70 0.45 3.07 -7.89
C LYS A 70 -0.88 3.68 -7.45
N ILE A 71 -1.64 4.18 -8.42
CA ILE A 71 -3.02 4.64 -8.19
C ILE A 71 -3.93 3.40 -8.21
N VAL A 72 -4.80 3.29 -7.21
CA VAL A 72 -5.66 2.11 -7.05
C VAL A 72 -7.11 2.52 -6.89
N LEU A 73 -7.98 1.97 -7.73
CA LEU A 73 -9.43 2.06 -7.62
C LEU A 73 -9.96 0.80 -6.94
N VAL A 74 -10.72 0.99 -5.87
CA VAL A 74 -11.15 -0.05 -4.96
C VAL A 74 -12.67 -0.09 -4.95
N ASN A 75 -13.24 -1.23 -5.29
CA ASN A 75 -14.69 -1.47 -5.27
C ASN A 75 -15.05 -2.45 -4.14
N PHE A 76 -15.93 -2.03 -3.23
CA PHE A 76 -16.42 -2.81 -2.08
C PHE A 76 -17.86 -3.33 -2.27
N GLU A 77 -18.48 -3.21 -3.45
CA GLU A 77 -19.89 -3.60 -3.70
C GLU A 77 -20.17 -5.09 -3.39
N SER A 78 -19.17 -5.95 -3.58
CA SER A 78 -19.28 -7.39 -3.30
C SER A 78 -19.06 -7.75 -1.83
N ALA A 79 -18.52 -6.84 -1.02
CA ALA A 79 -18.29 -7.08 0.40
C ALA A 79 -19.58 -6.87 1.21
N SER A 80 -19.72 -7.58 2.32
CA SER A 80 -20.78 -7.28 3.27
C SER A 80 -20.61 -5.87 3.83
N LYS A 81 -21.71 -5.20 4.21
CA LYS A 81 -21.65 -3.82 4.76
C LYS A 81 -20.67 -3.69 5.92
N GLU A 82 -20.65 -4.68 6.81
CA GLU A 82 -19.76 -4.69 7.98
C GLU A 82 -18.29 -4.84 7.59
N GLU A 83 -17.99 -5.66 6.58
CA GLU A 83 -16.63 -5.81 6.05
C GLU A 83 -16.19 -4.58 5.26
N ALA A 84 -17.08 -3.99 4.47
CA ALA A 84 -16.79 -2.77 3.71
C ALA A 84 -16.38 -1.62 4.65
N VAL A 85 -17.08 -1.43 5.78
CA VAL A 85 -16.73 -0.41 6.78
C VAL A 85 -15.36 -0.71 7.40
N LYS A 86 -15.12 -1.94 7.86
CA LYS A 86 -13.82 -2.32 8.44
C LYS A 86 -12.68 -2.14 7.44
N ALA A 87 -12.90 -2.55 6.20
CA ALA A 87 -11.94 -2.44 5.13
C ALA A 87 -11.64 -0.98 4.81
N LEU A 88 -12.66 -0.12 4.75
CA LEU A 88 -12.50 1.31 4.54
C LEU A 88 -11.72 1.97 5.68
N ASP A 89 -12.00 1.64 6.94
CA ASP A 89 -11.25 2.15 8.10
C ASP A 89 -9.77 1.75 8.03
N PHE A 90 -9.49 0.51 7.64
CA PHE A 90 -8.12 0.04 7.47
C PHE A 90 -7.40 0.74 6.31
N VAL A 91 -8.04 0.81 5.13
CA VAL A 91 -7.44 1.48 3.96
C VAL A 91 -7.20 2.95 4.27
N SER A 92 -8.20 3.66 4.78
CA SER A 92 -8.07 5.09 5.08
C SER A 92 -6.94 5.37 6.08
N GLY A 93 -6.84 4.59 7.16
CA GLY A 93 -5.75 4.72 8.12
C GLY A 93 -4.37 4.44 7.51
N ALA A 94 -4.25 3.40 6.67
CA ALA A 94 -2.99 3.05 6.01
C ALA A 94 -2.57 4.09 4.95
N ILE A 95 -3.52 4.56 4.14
CA ILE A 95 -3.27 5.58 3.11
C ILE A 95 -2.89 6.92 3.74
N TYR A 96 -3.55 7.29 4.85
CA TYR A 96 -3.18 8.45 5.65
C TYR A 96 -1.73 8.36 6.16
N ALA A 97 -1.35 7.20 6.70
CA ALA A 97 0.02 6.97 7.17
C ALA A 97 1.07 7.00 6.04
N LEU A 98 0.67 6.70 4.80
CA LEU A 98 1.51 6.80 3.60
C LEU A 98 1.53 8.21 2.98
N GLU A 99 0.90 9.19 3.64
CA GLU A 99 0.71 10.56 3.12
C GLU A 99 0.02 10.59 1.75
N GLY A 100 -0.84 9.60 1.49
CA GLY A 100 -1.69 9.53 0.30
C GLY A 100 -3.05 10.20 0.53
N ARG A 101 -3.88 10.18 -0.52
CA ARG A 101 -5.29 10.58 -0.46
C ARG A 101 -6.19 9.40 -0.78
N LEU A 102 -7.32 9.32 -0.09
CA LEU A 102 -8.39 8.39 -0.41
C LEU A 102 -9.64 9.19 -0.73
N GLU A 103 -10.16 9.05 -1.95
CA GLU A 103 -11.27 9.85 -2.47
C GLU A 103 -12.46 8.94 -2.80
N LYS A 104 -13.65 9.27 -2.31
CA LYS A 104 -14.88 8.56 -2.70
C LYS A 104 -15.32 9.08 -4.06
N ILE A 105 -15.42 8.19 -5.05
CA ILE A 105 -15.82 8.55 -6.43
C ILE A 105 -17.15 7.90 -6.84
N GLY A 106 -17.69 7.01 -5.99
CA GLY A 106 -18.98 6.36 -6.19
C GLY A 106 -19.42 5.60 -4.95
N ASP A 107 -20.62 5.01 -4.98
CA ASP A 107 -21.07 4.16 -3.87
C ASP A 107 -20.24 2.90 -3.79
N TYR A 108 -19.64 2.66 -2.62
CA TYR A 108 -18.67 1.57 -2.41
C TYR A 108 -17.44 1.62 -3.33
N VAL A 109 -17.20 2.71 -4.06
CA VAL A 109 -16.04 2.87 -4.95
C VAL A 109 -15.14 4.03 -4.49
N PHE A 110 -13.86 3.71 -4.27
CA PHE A 110 -12.88 4.64 -3.72
C PHE A 110 -11.59 4.64 -4.56
N LEU A 111 -10.97 5.81 -4.68
CA LEU A 111 -9.70 6.01 -5.33
C LEU A 111 -8.61 6.27 -4.30
N ALA A 112 -7.62 5.39 -4.22
CA ALA A 112 -6.44 5.54 -3.40
C ALA A 112 -5.29 6.10 -4.24
N VAL A 113 -4.86 7.32 -3.90
CA VAL A 113 -3.85 8.09 -4.60
C VAL A 113 -2.60 8.19 -3.70
N PRO A 114 -1.42 7.72 -4.15
CA PRO A 114 -0.19 7.84 -3.38
C PRO A 114 0.32 9.28 -3.34
N LYS A 115 1.21 9.58 -2.40
CA LYS A 115 1.88 10.87 -2.28
C LYS A 115 2.53 11.32 -3.60
N GLY A 116 2.37 12.59 -3.95
CA GLY A 116 3.04 13.22 -5.10
C GLY A 116 2.37 12.97 -6.45
N ILE A 117 1.20 12.34 -6.48
CA ILE A 117 0.32 12.30 -7.64
C ILE A 117 -0.82 13.28 -7.41
N ASP A 118 -1.11 14.08 -8.43
CA ASP A 118 -2.27 14.95 -8.43
C ASP A 118 -3.38 14.36 -9.29
N VAL A 119 -4.60 14.42 -8.74
CA VAL A 119 -5.83 13.96 -9.37
C VAL A 119 -6.84 15.07 -9.16
N GLU A 120 -7.36 15.61 -10.26
CA GLU A 120 -8.42 16.61 -10.24
C GLU A 120 -9.77 15.92 -10.51
N ASP A 121 -10.71 16.12 -9.60
CA ASP A 121 -12.11 15.80 -9.82
C ASP A 121 -12.83 17.03 -10.35
N SER A 122 -13.18 17.01 -11.63
CA SER A 122 -13.89 18.11 -12.31
C SER A 122 -15.38 18.17 -11.96
N THR A 123 -15.89 17.26 -11.12
CA THR A 123 -17.31 17.16 -10.77
C THR A 123 -17.69 17.67 -9.38
N LEU A 124 -16.71 18.07 -8.53
CA LEU A 124 -16.94 18.57 -7.17
C LEU A 124 -17.47 20.02 -7.06
N THR A 125 -18.48 20.40 -7.86
CA THR A 125 -19.18 21.69 -7.69
C THR A 125 -20.52 21.64 -6.95
N GLN A 126 -21.03 20.46 -6.58
CA GLN A 126 -22.22 20.31 -5.72
C GLN A 126 -21.99 19.01 -4.93
N ASP A 127 -21.68 18.99 -3.63
CA ASP A 127 -22.60 19.33 -2.55
C ASP A 127 -21.85 19.88 -1.34
N THR A 128 -22.10 21.15 -1.03
CA THR A 128 -21.91 21.67 0.33
C THR A 128 -22.86 20.87 1.24
N TYR A 129 -22.32 20.12 2.21
CA TYR A 129 -23.13 19.54 3.29
C TYR A 129 -24.02 20.64 3.88
N PRO A 130 -25.36 20.55 3.79
CA PRO A 130 -26.20 21.50 4.49
C PRO A 130 -26.03 21.21 5.99
N HIS A 131 -25.39 22.15 6.70
CA HIS A 131 -25.55 22.26 8.13
C HIS A 131 -27.04 22.44 8.42
N ASN A 132 -27.74 21.34 8.75
CA ASN A 132 -29.01 21.46 9.43
C ASN A 132 -28.75 21.79 10.90
N THR A 133 -28.38 23.04 11.17
CA THR A 133 -28.71 23.65 12.46
C THR A 133 -30.10 24.23 12.31
N SER A 134 -31.10 23.52 12.84
CA SER A 134 -32.37 24.12 13.19
C SER A 134 -32.96 23.40 14.39
N ARG A 135 -32.92 24.14 15.51
CA ARG A 135 -33.97 24.29 16.53
C ARG A 135 -34.77 23.03 16.88
N ILE A 136 -34.65 22.59 18.13
CA ILE A 136 -35.72 22.70 19.15
C ILE A 136 -35.06 23.05 20.48
#